data_AF-A0A7S1ZFX8-F1
#
_entry.id   AF-A0A7S1ZFX8-F1
#
_cell.length_a   1.000
_cell.length_b   1.000
_cell.length_c   1.000
_cell.angle_alpha   90.00
_cell.angle_beta   90.00
_cell.angle_gamma   90.00
#
_symmetry.space_group_name_H-M   'P 1'
#
loop_
_entity.id
_entity.type
_entity.pdbx_description
1 polymer ?
#
loop_
_entity_poly.entity_id
_entity_poly.type
_entity_poly.pdbx_seq_one_letter_code
_entity_poly.pdbx_strand_id
1 'polypeptide(L)'
;ACYMDFKRAQQSSHVRDGYSIYGGGVEGSLNCHGFAWGNDAGYVDSVLKGNTLFHIAMLNELYTDGNVEEMPGAPMCGCIEQMPVVTRADCTSVKADQEVHVVYDAGLDDFFARVDITSITYEDCSDLSAHYDALVGEGKATEREKYLLGKHLVGEGNCGPAIAGFLGTKGFELA
;
A
#
# COMPACT_ATOMS: atom_id res chain seq x y z
N ALA A 1 -10.24 8.50 -7.52
CA ALA A 1 -10.55 7.06 -7.60
C ALA A 1 -11.30 6.72 -8.88
N CYS A 2 -11.29 5.45 -9.29
CA CYS A 2 -12.03 4.96 -10.45
C CYS A 2 -13.27 4.15 -10.04
N TYR A 3 -13.10 3.14 -9.18
CA TYR A 3 -14.21 2.33 -8.66
C TYR A 3 -13.82 1.61 -7.36
N MET A 4 -14.82 1.22 -6.57
CA MET A 4 -14.67 0.33 -5.43
C MET A 4 -15.57 -0.90 -5.60
N ASP A 5 -15.00 -2.09 -5.42
CA ASP A 5 -15.69 -3.38 -5.47
C ASP A 5 -15.89 -3.89 -4.03
N PHE A 6 -17.11 -3.74 -3.50
CA PHE A 6 -17.41 -4.05 -2.09
C PHE A 6 -17.21 -5.52 -1.77
N LYS A 7 -17.25 -6.40 -2.78
CA LYS A 7 -16.94 -7.82 -2.62
C LYS A 7 -15.51 -8.07 -2.12
N ARG A 8 -14.58 -7.13 -2.34
CA ARG A 8 -13.19 -7.22 -1.88
C ARG A 8 -13.01 -6.74 -0.44
N ALA A 9 -13.89 -5.86 0.03
CA ALA A 9 -13.85 -5.27 1.36
C ALA A 9 -15.17 -5.48 2.10
N GLN A 10 -15.71 -6.70 2.10
CA GLN A 10 -17.02 -7.01 2.71
C GLN A 10 -17.08 -6.65 4.19
N GLN A 11 -15.97 -6.82 4.90
CA GLN A 11 -15.89 -6.51 6.34
C GLN A 11 -15.93 -5.00 6.60
N SER A 12 -15.30 -4.20 5.73
CA SER A 12 -15.25 -2.75 5.86
C SER A 12 -16.51 -2.07 5.33
N SER A 13 -17.04 -2.56 4.22
CA SER A 13 -18.26 -2.02 3.60
C SER A 13 -19.54 -2.50 4.28
N HIS A 14 -19.49 -3.55 5.10
CA HIS A 14 -20.65 -4.23 5.68
C HIS A 14 -21.68 -4.72 4.65
N VAL A 15 -21.27 -4.90 3.40
CA VAL A 15 -22.13 -5.34 2.29
C VAL A 15 -21.53 -6.60 1.65
N ARG A 16 -22.39 -7.58 1.32
CA ARG A 16 -21.97 -8.86 0.73
C ARG A 16 -21.44 -8.72 -0.69
N ASP A 17 -22.11 -7.91 -1.52
CA ASP A 17 -21.74 -7.68 -2.91
C ASP A 17 -22.32 -6.34 -3.37
N GLY A 18 -21.62 -5.67 -4.26
CA GLY A 18 -21.93 -4.34 -4.73
C GLY A 18 -20.66 -3.62 -5.18
N TYR A 19 -20.84 -2.46 -5.80
CA TYR A 19 -19.74 -1.63 -6.24
C TYR A 19 -20.19 -0.18 -6.36
N SER A 20 -19.24 0.73 -6.30
CA SER A 20 -19.42 2.14 -6.59
C SER A 20 -18.47 2.56 -7.70
N ILE A 21 -18.97 3.37 -8.64
CA ILE A 21 -18.20 3.92 -9.75
C ILE A 21 -17.99 5.40 -9.49
N TYR A 22 -16.75 5.84 -9.63
CA TYR A 22 -16.32 7.21 -9.43
C TYR A 22 -15.71 7.68 -10.75
N GLY A 23 -16.55 8.25 -11.61
CA GLY A 23 -16.16 8.76 -12.91
C GLY A 23 -16.19 10.29 -12.90
N GLY A 24 -15.15 10.93 -13.44
CA GLY A 24 -15.14 12.37 -13.67
C GLY A 24 -14.92 13.24 -12.42
N GLY A 25 -14.29 12.72 -11.36
CA GLY A 25 -13.90 13.49 -10.18
C GLY A 25 -15.04 13.77 -9.18
N VAL A 26 -16.11 12.97 -9.24
CA VAL A 26 -17.27 13.09 -8.34
C VAL A 26 -16.97 12.65 -6.90
N GLU A 27 -15.85 11.97 -6.67
CA GLU A 27 -15.41 11.52 -5.34
C GLU A 27 -14.91 12.63 -4.41
N GLY A 28 -14.70 13.85 -4.92
CA GLY A 28 -14.09 14.94 -4.14
C GLY A 28 -12.59 14.73 -3.89
N SER A 29 -12.07 15.34 -2.82
CA SER A 29 -10.66 15.18 -2.43
C SER A 29 -10.46 13.82 -1.79
N LEU A 30 -9.88 12.89 -2.53
CA LEU A 30 -9.50 11.56 -2.03
C LEU A 30 -7.98 11.45 -1.97
N ASN A 31 -7.46 11.18 -0.77
CA ASN A 31 -6.03 11.00 -0.53
C ASN A 31 -5.75 9.51 -0.35
N CYS A 32 -5.22 8.87 -1.37
CA CYS A 32 -4.77 7.48 -1.29
C CYS A 32 -3.29 7.48 -0.96
N HIS A 33 -2.93 6.97 0.20
CA HIS A 33 -1.54 6.86 0.65
C HIS A 33 -1.22 5.40 0.93
N GLY A 34 -0.10 4.90 0.40
CA GLY A 34 0.39 3.57 0.74
C GLY A 34 1.87 3.54 1.07
N PHE A 35 2.29 2.35 1.42
CA PHE A 35 3.68 1.99 1.63
C PHE A 35 3.85 0.54 1.16
N ALA A 36 5.07 0.19 0.80
CA ALA A 36 5.42 -1.17 0.41
C ALA A 36 6.64 -1.62 1.19
N TRP A 37 6.82 -2.93 1.27
CA TRP A 37 7.98 -3.54 1.92
C TRP A 37 8.45 -4.75 1.10
N GLY A 38 9.71 -5.11 1.26
CA GLY A 38 10.28 -6.31 0.64
C GLY A 38 9.78 -7.62 1.24
N ASN A 39 9.87 -8.69 0.45
CA ASN A 39 9.33 -10.01 0.80
C ASN A 39 10.13 -10.76 1.88
N ASP A 40 11.39 -10.38 2.12
CA ASP A 40 12.19 -10.95 3.21
C ASP A 40 11.82 -10.31 4.55
N ALA A 41 11.66 -11.14 5.57
CA ALA A 41 11.35 -10.69 6.93
C ALA A 41 12.51 -9.91 7.59
N GLY A 42 13.74 -10.05 7.08
CA GLY A 42 14.92 -9.34 7.55
C GLY A 42 15.09 -7.94 6.95
N TYR A 43 14.30 -7.55 5.95
CA TYR A 43 14.37 -6.18 5.43
C TYR A 43 13.74 -5.19 6.42
N VAL A 44 14.39 -4.04 6.59
CA VAL A 44 14.00 -3.01 7.57
C VAL A 44 12.56 -2.53 7.36
N ASP A 45 12.15 -2.35 6.11
CA ASP A 45 10.79 -1.99 5.71
C ASP A 45 9.75 -3.06 6.09
N SER A 46 10.11 -4.34 6.00
CA SER A 46 9.27 -5.45 6.42
C SER A 46 9.16 -5.57 7.95
N VAL A 47 10.26 -5.35 8.67
CA VAL A 47 10.31 -5.31 10.13
C VAL A 47 9.48 -4.15 10.69
N LEU A 48 9.58 -2.97 10.06
CA LEU A 48 8.95 -1.73 10.53
C LEU A 48 7.59 -1.43 9.87
N LYS A 49 7.04 -2.34 9.05
CA LYS A 49 5.77 -2.12 8.31
C LYS A 49 4.60 -1.68 9.21
N GLY A 50 4.54 -2.18 10.44
CA GLY A 50 3.52 -1.75 11.41
C GLY A 50 3.72 -0.32 11.90
N ASN A 51 4.97 0.07 12.13
CA ASN A 51 5.33 1.44 12.51
C ASN A 51 5.05 2.41 11.35
N THR A 52 5.37 2.02 10.12
CA THR A 52 5.06 2.78 8.90
C THR A 52 3.57 2.96 8.72
N LEU A 53 2.77 1.89 8.88
CA LEU A 53 1.32 1.99 8.83
C LEU A 53 0.77 2.99 9.84
N PHE A 54 1.25 2.94 11.09
CA PHE A 54 0.84 3.88 12.13
C PHE A 54 1.24 5.31 11.80
N HIS A 55 2.47 5.53 11.32
CA HIS A 55 2.97 6.84 10.94
C HIS A 55 2.09 7.48 9.85
N ILE A 56 1.80 6.73 8.79
CA ILE A 56 0.96 7.23 7.69
C ILE A 56 -0.46 7.47 8.20
N ALA A 57 -1.14 6.44 8.71
CA ALA A 57 -2.56 6.51 9.00
C ALA A 57 -2.90 7.46 10.16
N MET A 58 -2.12 7.42 11.24
CA MET A 58 -2.47 8.13 12.47
C MET A 58 -1.77 9.49 12.59
N LEU A 59 -0.50 9.58 12.20
CA LEU A 59 0.26 10.83 12.37
C LEU A 59 0.10 11.77 11.16
N ASN A 60 0.29 11.26 9.95
CA ASN A 60 0.22 12.10 8.75
C ASN A 60 -1.24 12.37 8.38
N GLU A 61 -1.96 11.33 7.95
CA GLU A 61 -3.31 11.47 7.39
C GLU A 61 -4.31 11.98 8.43
N LEU A 62 -4.41 11.34 9.60
CA LEU A 62 -5.41 11.72 10.60
C LEU A 62 -5.02 12.98 11.39
N TYR A 63 -3.83 13.00 12.00
CA TYR A 63 -3.46 14.07 12.93
C TYR A 63 -2.97 15.35 12.23
N THR A 64 -2.16 15.22 11.18
CA THR A 64 -1.54 16.38 10.51
C THR A 64 -2.45 16.94 9.43
N ASP A 65 -2.98 16.08 8.57
CA ASP A 65 -3.76 16.48 7.39
C ASP A 65 -5.27 16.54 7.67
N GLY A 66 -5.73 15.89 8.75
CA GLY A 66 -7.14 15.92 9.16
C GLY A 66 -8.06 15.05 8.30
N ASN A 67 -7.51 14.05 7.60
CA ASN A 67 -8.27 13.09 6.81
C ASN A 67 -8.97 12.09 7.76
N VAL A 68 -10.29 12.25 7.91
CA VAL A 68 -11.08 11.57 8.96
C VAL A 68 -12.12 10.57 8.44
N GLU A 69 -12.42 10.56 7.14
CA GLU A 69 -13.48 9.75 6.55
C GLU A 69 -12.95 8.81 5.46
N GLU A 70 -13.50 7.60 5.43
CA GLU A 70 -13.23 6.64 4.37
C GLU A 70 -13.99 6.97 3.09
N MET A 71 -13.44 6.51 1.98
CA MET A 71 -14.23 6.37 0.77
C MET A 71 -15.35 5.34 1.01
N PRO A 72 -16.63 5.66 0.71
CA PRO A 72 -17.74 4.76 1.01
C PRO A 72 -17.54 3.35 0.46
N GLY A 73 -17.54 2.37 1.38
CA GLY A 73 -17.35 0.95 1.07
C GLY A 73 -15.89 0.50 0.87
N ALA A 74 -14.93 1.39 1.07
CA ALA A 74 -13.51 1.06 1.17
C ALA A 74 -13.04 1.09 2.64
N PRO A 75 -12.02 0.30 3.01
CA PRO A 75 -11.34 0.48 4.29
C PRO A 75 -10.52 1.78 4.33
N MET A 76 -10.42 2.41 5.50
CA MET A 76 -9.41 3.47 5.77
C MET A 76 -7.98 2.96 5.60
N CYS A 77 -7.72 1.76 6.11
CA CYS A 77 -6.40 1.11 6.10
C CYS A 77 -6.55 -0.38 5.82
N GLY A 78 -5.66 -0.95 5.01
CA GLY A 78 -5.76 -2.34 4.60
C GLY A 78 -4.80 -2.68 3.47
N CYS A 79 -4.79 -3.95 3.07
CA CYS A 79 -3.98 -4.42 1.95
C CYS A 79 -4.54 -3.92 0.62
N ILE A 80 -3.67 -3.76 -0.39
CA ILE A 80 -4.03 -3.19 -1.69
C ILE A 80 -5.18 -3.93 -2.37
N GLU A 81 -5.31 -5.24 -2.15
CA GLU A 81 -6.38 -6.07 -2.75
C GLU A 81 -7.78 -5.67 -2.26
N GLN A 82 -7.87 -5.04 -1.09
CA GLN A 82 -9.11 -4.55 -0.49
C GLN A 82 -9.35 -3.06 -0.78
N MET A 83 -8.36 -2.38 -1.37
CA MET A 83 -8.41 -0.95 -1.67
C MET A 83 -9.14 -0.67 -2.99
N PRO A 84 -9.72 0.54 -3.13
CA PRO A 84 -10.33 0.98 -4.37
C PRO A 84 -9.30 1.04 -5.50
N VAL A 85 -9.79 0.94 -6.73
CA VAL A 85 -8.95 1.17 -7.92
C VAL A 85 -8.84 2.66 -8.15
N VAL A 86 -7.61 3.17 -8.23
CA VAL A 86 -7.28 4.60 -8.34
C VAL A 86 -6.19 4.82 -9.38
N THR A 87 -6.02 6.06 -9.83
CA THR A 87 -4.98 6.42 -10.80
C THR A 87 -3.60 6.53 -10.17
N ARG A 88 -3.54 6.97 -8.91
CA ARG A 88 -2.31 7.28 -8.18
C ARG A 88 -2.53 7.09 -6.67
N ALA A 89 -1.45 6.74 -5.96
CA ALA A 89 -1.37 6.80 -4.51
C ALA A 89 -0.03 7.42 -4.10
N ASP A 90 -0.07 8.30 -3.10
CA ASP A 90 1.11 8.82 -2.41
C ASP A 90 1.83 7.70 -1.66
N CYS A 91 3.10 7.93 -1.35
CA CYS A 91 3.99 6.88 -0.88
C CYS A 91 4.87 7.38 0.26
N THR A 92 4.91 6.64 1.36
CA THR A 92 5.94 6.80 2.39
C THR A 92 6.75 5.52 2.53
N SER A 93 8.07 5.67 2.57
CA SER A 93 9.03 4.61 2.82
C SER A 93 9.68 4.81 4.18
N VAL A 94 10.17 3.72 4.77
CA VAL A 94 10.87 3.75 6.06
C VAL A 94 12.33 3.37 5.86
N LYS A 95 13.20 4.11 6.53
CA LYS A 95 14.62 3.78 6.67
C LYS A 95 14.97 3.70 8.14
N ALA A 96 15.97 2.88 8.45
CA ALA A 96 16.50 2.78 9.79
C ALA A 96 18.01 2.68 9.73
N ASP A 97 18.67 3.42 10.62
CA ASP A 97 20.08 3.22 10.91
C ASP A 97 20.19 2.09 11.95
N GLN A 98 21.10 1.15 11.70
CA GLN A 98 21.27 -0.02 12.56
C GLN A 98 22.73 -0.34 12.79
N GLU A 99 23.04 -0.76 14.01
CA GLU A 99 24.33 -1.31 14.40
C GLU A 99 24.20 -2.82 14.59
N VAL A 100 25.12 -3.58 14.01
CA VAL A 100 25.14 -5.05 14.12
C VAL A 100 26.31 -5.46 15.00
N HIS A 101 25.99 -6.05 16.14
CA HIS A 101 26.96 -6.60 17.08
C HIS A 101 27.02 -8.11 16.92
N VAL A 102 28.18 -8.63 16.51
CA VAL A 102 28.44 -10.06 16.41
C VAL A 102 29.37 -10.46 17.55
N VAL A 103 28.92 -11.40 18.38
CA VAL A 103 29.66 -11.89 19.55
C VAL A 103 29.84 -13.39 19.42
N TYR A 104 31.06 -13.86 19.58
CA TYR A 104 31.37 -15.29 19.66
C TYR A 104 31.30 -15.76 21.12
N ASP A 105 30.53 -16.81 21.38
CA ASP A 105 30.46 -17.45 22.68
C ASP A 105 31.27 -18.76 22.66
N ALA A 106 32.45 -18.72 23.28
CA ALA A 106 33.33 -19.88 23.36
C ALA A 106 32.78 -21.04 24.23
N GLY A 107 31.81 -20.77 25.11
CA GLY A 107 31.15 -21.80 25.91
C GLY A 107 30.09 -22.58 25.13
N LEU A 108 29.52 -21.98 24.08
CA LEU A 108 28.53 -22.58 23.19
C LEU A 108 29.12 -22.95 21.81
N ASP A 109 30.37 -22.55 21.53
CA ASP A 109 31.05 -22.73 20.24
C ASP A 109 30.24 -22.12 19.06
N ASP A 110 29.58 -20.98 19.31
CA ASP A 110 28.60 -20.39 18.39
C ASP A 110 28.70 -18.85 18.30
N PHE A 111 28.15 -18.26 17.24
CA PHE A 111 28.05 -16.82 17.02
C PHE A 111 26.65 -16.29 17.28
N PHE A 112 26.55 -15.24 18.09
CA PHE A 112 25.33 -14.49 18.34
C PHE A 112 25.39 -13.15 17.62
N ALA A 113 24.37 -12.85 16.81
CA ALA A 113 24.19 -11.54 16.21
C ALA A 113 23.05 -10.80 16.93
N ARG A 114 23.32 -9.56 17.34
CA ARG A 114 22.34 -8.61 17.84
C ARG A 114 22.31 -7.42 16.90
N VAL A 115 21.11 -6.99 16.54
CA VAL A 115 20.89 -5.77 15.75
C VAL A 115 20.23 -4.74 16.65
N ASP A 116 20.84 -3.57 16.77
CA ASP A 116 20.29 -2.43 17.52
C ASP A 116 19.92 -1.33 16.51
N ILE A 117 18.65 -0.92 16.51
CA ILE A 117 18.15 0.18 15.67
C ILE A 117 18.45 1.50 16.38
N THR A 118 19.25 2.36 15.76
CA THR A 118 19.68 3.64 16.36
C THR A 118 18.76 4.79 15.97
N SER A 119 18.21 4.77 14.75
CA SER A 119 17.30 5.79 14.24
C SER A 119 16.27 5.18 13.30
N ILE A 120 15.08 5.80 13.22
CA ILE A 120 14.04 5.46 12.24
C ILE A 120 13.61 6.77 11.59
N THR A 121 13.63 6.81 10.26
CA THR A 121 13.18 7.94 9.45
C THR A 121 12.12 7.49 8.46
N TYR A 122 11.16 8.37 8.22
CA TYR A 122 10.12 8.19 7.20
C TYR A 122 10.35 9.22 6.09
N GLU A 123 10.34 8.75 4.85
CA GLU A 123 10.62 9.57 3.68
C GLU A 123 9.51 9.43 2.65
N ASP A 124 9.14 10.55 2.03
CA ASP A 124 8.22 10.58 0.90
C ASP A 124 8.87 9.91 -0.33
N CYS A 125 8.26 8.82 -0.79
CA CYS A 125 8.65 8.11 -2.02
C CYS A 125 7.84 8.54 -3.25
N SER A 126 7.05 9.61 -3.14
CA SER A 126 6.26 10.30 -4.15
C SER A 126 5.11 9.50 -4.77
N ASP A 127 5.37 8.34 -5.36
CA ASP A 127 4.37 7.52 -6.02
C ASP A 127 4.57 6.05 -5.66
N LEU A 128 3.50 5.41 -5.20
CA LEU A 128 3.56 4.04 -4.72
C LEU A 128 3.91 3.04 -5.83
N SER A 129 3.45 3.28 -7.06
CA SER A 129 3.79 2.41 -8.19
C SER A 129 5.27 2.52 -8.54
N ALA A 130 5.82 3.74 -8.58
CA ALA A 130 7.24 3.97 -8.81
C ALA A 130 8.12 3.38 -7.71
N HIS A 131 7.68 3.48 -6.45
CA HIS A 131 8.39 2.86 -5.33
C HIS A 131 8.39 1.33 -5.43
N TYR A 132 7.26 0.72 -5.80
CA TYR A 132 7.19 -0.72 -6.00
C TYR A 132 8.09 -1.19 -7.15
N ASP A 133 8.23 -0.39 -8.22
CA ASP A 133 9.17 -0.66 -9.30
C ASP A 133 10.62 -0.74 -8.81
N ALA A 134 11.01 0.15 -7.89
CA ALA A 134 12.33 0.10 -7.26
C ALA A 134 12.51 -1.18 -6.43
N LEU A 135 11.50 -1.60 -5.65
CA LEU A 135 11.56 -2.84 -4.87
C LEU A 135 11.75 -4.08 -5.76
N VAL A 136 11.10 -4.11 -6.93
CA VAL A 136 11.30 -5.20 -7.91
C VAL A 136 12.70 -5.13 -8.52
N GLY A 137 13.16 -3.94 -8.90
CA GLY A 137 14.52 -3.73 -9.43
C GLY A 137 15.63 -4.12 -8.45
N GLU A 138 15.38 -3.96 -7.15
CA GLU A 138 16.27 -4.37 -6.05
C GLU A 138 16.16 -5.87 -5.71
N GLY A 139 15.24 -6.60 -6.33
CA GLY A 139 14.98 -8.02 -6.04
C GLY A 139 14.25 -8.27 -4.72
N LYS A 140 13.68 -7.23 -4.10
CA LYS A 140 12.92 -7.32 -2.85
C LYS A 140 11.46 -7.74 -3.07
N ALA A 141 10.93 -7.51 -4.27
CA ALA A 141 9.56 -7.85 -4.67
C ALA A 141 9.55 -8.53 -6.04
N THR A 142 8.41 -9.10 -6.43
CA THR A 142 8.24 -9.82 -7.71
C THR A 142 7.47 -9.02 -8.75
N GLU A 143 7.78 -9.25 -10.03
CA GLU A 143 7.00 -8.74 -11.16
C GLU A 143 5.52 -9.13 -11.10
N ARG A 144 5.22 -10.30 -10.51
CA ARG A 144 3.84 -10.76 -10.33
C ARG A 144 3.06 -9.86 -9.39
N GLU A 145 3.67 -9.45 -8.28
CA GLU A 145 3.07 -8.54 -7.31
C GLU A 145 2.93 -7.14 -7.88
N LYS A 146 3.94 -6.65 -8.62
CA LYS A 146 3.84 -5.39 -9.37
C LYS A 146 2.64 -5.39 -10.34
N TYR A 147 2.46 -6.47 -11.08
CA TYR A 147 1.30 -6.61 -11.96
C TYR A 147 -0.03 -6.64 -11.18
N LEU A 148 -0.06 -7.19 -9.96
CA LEU A 148 -1.25 -7.13 -9.09
C LEU A 148 -1.51 -5.71 -8.60
N LEU A 149 -0.47 -4.98 -8.19
CA LEU A 149 -0.55 -3.58 -7.81
C LEU A 149 -1.12 -2.73 -8.95
N GLY A 150 -0.67 -2.95 -10.19
CA GLY A 150 -1.18 -2.26 -11.38
C GLY A 150 -2.66 -2.50 -11.71
N LYS A 151 -3.31 -3.50 -11.08
CA LYS A 151 -4.77 -3.67 -11.16
C LYS A 151 -5.54 -2.69 -10.27
N HIS A 152 -4.87 -2.13 -9.27
CA HIS A 152 -5.41 -1.16 -8.32
C HIS A 152 -4.89 0.25 -8.58
N LEU A 153 -3.62 0.40 -8.97
CA LEU A 153 -3.03 1.65 -9.42
C LEU A 153 -2.95 1.65 -10.95
N VAL A 154 -3.97 2.18 -11.61
CA VAL A 154 -4.11 2.06 -13.07
C VAL A 154 -3.34 3.15 -13.84
N GLY A 155 -2.81 4.16 -13.16
CA GLY A 155 -2.16 5.30 -13.78
C GLY A 155 -3.15 6.36 -14.26
N GLU A 156 -2.62 7.55 -14.55
CA GLU A 156 -3.39 8.70 -15.00
C GLU A 156 -4.07 8.44 -16.36
N GLY A 157 -5.32 8.88 -16.52
CA GLY A 157 -6.11 8.67 -17.75
C GLY A 157 -6.69 7.26 -17.92
N ASN A 158 -6.30 6.28 -17.10
CA ASN A 158 -6.73 4.88 -17.26
C ASN A 158 -7.98 4.48 -16.44
N CYS A 159 -8.61 5.41 -15.71
CA CYS A 159 -9.87 5.09 -15.02
C CYS A 159 -10.98 4.67 -15.99
N GLY A 160 -11.13 5.31 -17.15
CA GLY A 160 -12.16 4.97 -18.13
C GLY A 160 -12.07 3.50 -18.59
N PRO A 161 -10.92 3.06 -19.13
CA PRO A 161 -10.69 1.66 -19.46
C PRO A 161 -10.85 0.70 -18.26
N ALA A 162 -10.39 1.09 -17.07
CA ALA A 162 -10.51 0.25 -15.87
C ALA A 162 -11.97 0.04 -15.44
N ILE A 163 -12.77 1.11 -15.44
CA ILE A 163 -14.21 1.05 -15.17
C ILE A 163 -14.91 0.22 -16.25
N ALA A 164 -14.56 0.44 -17.52
CA ALA A 164 -15.18 -0.28 -18.62
C ALA A 164 -14.94 -1.79 -18.55
N GLY A 165 -13.69 -2.19 -18.29
CA GLY A 165 -13.33 -3.58 -18.06
C GLY A 165 -14.08 -4.18 -16.87
N PHE A 166 -14.17 -3.46 -15.76
CA PHE A 166 -14.90 -3.91 -14.58
C PHE A 166 -16.40 -4.09 -14.85
N LEU A 167 -17.07 -3.11 -15.46
CA LEU A 167 -18.48 -3.19 -15.80
C LEU A 167 -18.78 -4.32 -16.80
N GLY A 168 -17.87 -4.58 -17.74
CA GLY A 168 -17.94 -5.75 -18.61
C GLY A 168 -17.98 -7.08 -17.83
N THR A 169 -17.19 -7.20 -16.75
CA THR A 169 -17.26 -8.41 -15.87
C THR A 169 -18.57 -8.55 -15.11
N LYS A 170 -19.34 -7.46 -14.97
CA LYS A 170 -20.66 -7.44 -14.35
C LYS A 170 -21.79 -7.63 -15.38
N GLY A 171 -21.45 -7.81 -16.66
CA GLY A 171 -22.42 -8.06 -17.74
C GLY A 171 -22.98 -6.80 -18.39
N PHE A 172 -22.37 -5.63 -18.19
CA PHE A 172 -22.77 -4.41 -18.90
C PHE A 172 -22.02 -4.29 -20.23
N GLU A 173 -22.76 -4.01 -21.30
CA GLU A 173 -22.20 -3.61 -22.59
C GLU A 173 -22.09 -2.08 -22.61
N LEU A 174 -20.86 -1.57 -22.77
CA LEU A 174 -20.61 -0.14 -22.95
C LEU A 174 -20.60 0.15 -24.45
N ALA A 175 -21.55 0.98 -24.88
CA ALA A 175 -21.69 1.44 -26.25
C ALA A 175 -20.64 2.50 -26.63
#